data_AF-A0A9Q4DU37-F1
#
_entry.id   AF-A0A9Q4DU37-F1
#
_cell.length_a   1.000
_cell.length_b   1.000
_cell.length_c   1.000
_cell.angle_alpha   90.00
_cell.angle_beta   90.00
_cell.angle_gamma   90.00
#
_symmetry.space_group_name_H-M   'P 1'
#
loop_
_entity.id
_entity.type
_entity.pdbx_description
1 polymer ?
#
loop_
_entity_poly.entity_id
_entity_poly.type
_entity_poly.pdbx_seq_one_letter_code
_entity_poly.pdbx_strand_id
1 'polypeptide(L)'
;MSLYKAALGRLDSQQKRILRLLEARDSKGAYNFELAKIAMSYQRRIHELVEQGYRILVQRVTQGTYKYVLIGKQSTHPQNQPILEKVIQEIEENYGGSVDALELLDIAEKVGANISYKGVAKVKKEVNDEVK
;
A
#
# COMPACT_ATOMS: atom_id res chain seq x y z
N MET A 1 18.31 31.15 -11.76
CA MET A 1 17.51 30.24 -10.90
C MET A 1 18.39 29.09 -10.46
N SER A 2 18.36 28.69 -9.18
CA SER A 2 19.15 27.54 -8.68
C SER A 2 18.69 26.23 -9.34
N LEU A 3 19.64 25.37 -9.73
CA LEU A 3 19.41 24.01 -10.26
C LEU A 3 18.42 23.21 -9.40
N TYR A 4 18.47 23.42 -8.08
CA TYR A 4 17.58 22.79 -7.12
C TYR A 4 16.11 23.18 -7.33
N LYS A 5 15.81 24.47 -7.55
CA LYS A 5 14.45 24.95 -7.84
C LYS A 5 13.92 24.41 -9.16
N ALA A 6 14.78 24.32 -10.18
CA ALA A 6 14.42 23.77 -11.49
C ALA A 6 14.13 22.26 -11.41
N ALA A 7 14.91 21.52 -10.61
CA ALA A 7 14.69 20.10 -10.35
C ALA A 7 13.36 19.87 -9.63
N LEU A 8 13.09 20.60 -8.54
CA LEU A 8 11.83 20.52 -7.79
C LEU A 8 10.61 20.82 -8.67
N GLY A 9 10.66 21.90 -9.47
CA GLY A 9 9.56 22.22 -10.40
C GLY A 9 9.32 21.14 -11.44
N ARG A 10 10.38 20.47 -11.92
CA ARG A 10 10.25 19.33 -12.83
C ARG A 10 9.58 18.13 -12.15
N LEU A 11 9.90 17.83 -10.89
CA LEU A 11 9.27 16.72 -10.15
C LEU A 11 7.76 16.94 -9.99
N ASP A 12 7.36 18.13 -9.55
CA ASP A 12 5.95 18.52 -9.42
C ASP A 12 5.22 18.38 -10.77
N SER A 13 5.87 18.78 -11.86
CA SER A 13 5.29 18.65 -13.19
C SER A 13 5.08 17.20 -13.62
N GLN A 14 6.00 16.30 -13.27
CA GLN A 14 5.93 14.88 -13.65
C GLN A 14 4.84 14.14 -12.88
N GLN A 15 4.75 14.38 -11.57
CA GLN A 15 3.70 13.80 -10.72
C GLN A 15 2.32 14.25 -11.20
N LYS A 16 2.12 15.56 -11.43
CA LYS A 16 0.86 16.11 -11.95
C LYS A 16 0.51 15.55 -13.34
N ARG A 17 1.48 15.32 -14.21
CA ARG A 17 1.26 14.71 -15.53
C ARG A 17 0.82 13.26 -15.43
N ILE A 18 1.39 12.49 -14.50
CA ILE A 18 0.94 11.12 -14.22
C ILE A 18 -0.49 11.12 -13.70
N LEU A 19 -0.82 12.00 -12.74
CA LEU A 19 -2.18 12.11 -12.23
C LEU A 19 -3.17 12.44 -13.35
N ARG A 20 -2.90 13.46 -14.17
CA ARG A 20 -3.75 13.81 -15.32
C ARG A 20 -3.93 12.68 -16.32
N LEU A 21 -2.87 11.90 -16.57
CA LEU A 21 -2.98 10.73 -17.45
C LEU A 21 -3.93 9.69 -16.86
N LEU A 22 -3.84 9.42 -15.56
CA LEU A 22 -4.73 8.48 -14.89
C LEU A 22 -6.17 8.98 -14.85
N GLU A 23 -6.40 10.27 -14.56
CA GLU A 23 -7.72 10.92 -14.62
C GLU A 23 -8.33 10.83 -16.02
N ALA A 24 -7.55 11.14 -17.06
CA ALA A 24 -8.03 11.09 -18.45
C ALA A 24 -8.35 9.67 -18.93
N ARG A 25 -7.76 8.65 -18.30
CA ARG A 25 -8.01 7.24 -18.63
C ARG A 25 -9.13 6.63 -17.80
N ASP A 26 -9.43 7.19 -16.62
CA ASP A 26 -10.48 6.71 -15.72
C ASP A 26 -10.40 5.18 -15.54
N SER A 27 -11.51 4.45 -15.69
CA SER A 27 -11.57 2.97 -15.61
C SER A 27 -10.70 2.23 -16.65
N LYS A 28 -10.33 2.89 -17.75
CA LYS A 28 -9.43 2.29 -18.76
C LYS A 28 -7.99 2.18 -18.27
N GLY A 29 -7.59 2.95 -17.26
CA GLY A 29 -6.24 2.94 -16.69
C GLY A 29 -5.11 3.31 -17.67
N ALA A 30 -3.91 3.48 -17.12
CA ALA A 30 -2.67 3.69 -17.87
C ALA A 30 -1.71 2.52 -17.64
N TYR A 31 -0.93 2.16 -18.66
CA TYR A 31 0.05 1.09 -18.53
C TYR A 31 1.41 1.61 -18.04
N ASN A 32 2.21 0.75 -17.42
CA ASN A 32 3.54 1.08 -16.92
C ASN A 32 4.46 1.69 -18.00
N PHE A 33 4.38 1.23 -19.25
CA PHE A 33 5.17 1.81 -20.35
C PHE A 33 4.69 3.22 -20.76
N GLU A 34 3.43 3.59 -20.51
CA GLU A 34 2.93 4.95 -20.73
C GLU A 34 3.40 5.88 -19.61
N LEU A 35 3.38 5.40 -18.37
CA LEU A 35 3.89 6.13 -17.21
C LEU A 35 5.41 6.36 -17.32
N ALA A 36 6.16 5.35 -17.79
CA ALA A 36 7.60 5.45 -18.01
C ALA A 36 7.99 6.53 -19.03
N LYS A 37 7.12 6.84 -20.01
CA LYS A 37 7.32 7.96 -20.95
C LYS A 37 7.24 9.33 -20.28
N ILE A 38 6.56 9.44 -19.14
CA ILE A 38 6.45 10.69 -18.38
C ILE A 38 7.62 10.82 -17.41
N ALA A 39 7.94 9.75 -16.68
CA ALA A 39 9.02 9.70 -15.71
C ALA A 39 9.63 8.30 -15.64
N MET A 40 10.96 8.20 -15.73
CA MET A 40 11.68 6.93 -15.53
C MET A 40 11.34 6.29 -14.16
N SER A 41 11.29 7.11 -13.11
CA SER A 41 10.92 6.69 -11.75
C SER A 41 9.42 6.84 -11.48
N TYR A 42 8.55 6.47 -12.44
CA TYR A 42 7.10 6.63 -12.29
C TYR A 42 6.54 5.95 -11.03
N GLN A 43 7.13 4.82 -10.60
CA GLN A 43 6.72 4.11 -9.38
C GLN A 43 6.81 5.01 -8.15
N ARG A 44 7.88 5.81 -8.03
CA ARG A 44 8.02 6.80 -6.95
C ARG A 44 6.92 7.86 -7.03
N ARG A 45 6.60 8.36 -8.23
CA ARG A 45 5.54 9.37 -8.43
C ARG A 45 4.15 8.80 -8.09
N ILE A 46 3.92 7.53 -8.38
CA ILE A 46 2.70 6.82 -7.97
C ILE A 46 2.64 6.72 -6.45
N HIS A 47 3.75 6.36 -5.78
CA HIS A 47 3.82 6.32 -4.31
C HIS A 47 3.50 7.68 -3.68
N GLU A 48 4.08 8.77 -4.19
CA GLU A 48 3.80 10.13 -3.73
C GLU A 48 2.33 10.53 -3.92
N LEU A 49 1.66 10.04 -4.98
CA LEU A 49 0.21 10.23 -5.15
C LEU A 49 -0.58 9.43 -4.10
N VAL A 50 -0.16 8.21 -3.79
CA VAL A 50 -0.79 7.41 -2.73
C VAL A 50 -0.65 8.09 -1.36
N GLU A 51 0.54 8.63 -1.06
CA GLU A 51 0.78 9.43 0.15
C GLU A 51 -0.12 10.67 0.21
N GLN A 52 -0.46 11.28 -0.92
CA GLN A 52 -1.41 12.40 -1.02
C GLN A 52 -2.90 11.98 -0.95
N GLY A 53 -3.17 10.69 -0.69
CA GLY A 53 -4.52 10.14 -0.55
C GLY A 53 -5.15 9.63 -1.85
N TYR A 54 -4.42 9.57 -2.97
CA TYR A 54 -4.98 8.97 -4.19
C TYR A 54 -4.97 7.43 -4.12
N ARG A 55 -6.11 6.81 -4.38
CA ARG A 55 -6.22 5.36 -4.45
C ARG A 55 -5.95 4.90 -5.89
N ILE A 56 -4.85 4.18 -6.09
CA ILE A 56 -4.45 3.66 -7.41
C ILE A 56 -4.41 2.14 -7.34
N LEU A 57 -5.25 1.48 -8.15
CA LEU A 57 -5.25 0.03 -8.31
C LEU A 57 -4.20 -0.37 -9.34
N VAL A 58 -3.40 -1.38 -9.02
CA VAL A 58 -2.39 -1.95 -9.92
C VAL A 58 -2.77 -3.37 -10.27
N GLN A 59 -2.94 -3.65 -11.57
CA GLN A 59 -3.28 -4.97 -12.09
C GLN A 59 -2.22 -5.43 -13.07
N ARG A 60 -1.72 -6.66 -12.89
CA ARG A 60 -0.85 -7.29 -13.88
C ARG A 60 -1.69 -7.77 -15.06
N VAL A 61 -1.34 -7.36 -16.28
CA VAL A 61 -2.05 -7.75 -17.51
C VAL A 61 -1.31 -8.89 -18.21
N THR A 62 0.01 -8.78 -18.31
CA THR A 62 0.89 -9.83 -18.87
C THR A 62 2.24 -9.80 -18.14
N GLN A 63 3.21 -10.60 -18.59
CA GLN A 63 4.57 -10.56 -18.04
C GLN A 63 5.23 -9.19 -18.29
N GLY A 64 5.48 -8.46 -17.21
CA GLY A 64 6.13 -7.15 -17.26
C GLY A 64 5.21 -5.98 -17.62
N THR A 65 3.94 -6.21 -17.94
CA THR A 65 2.95 -5.16 -18.22
C THR A 65 1.95 -5.03 -17.09
N TYR A 66 1.86 -3.82 -16.53
CA TYR A 66 0.99 -3.49 -15.42
C TYR A 66 0.09 -2.32 -15.80
N LYS A 67 -1.17 -2.41 -15.39
CA LYS A 67 -2.21 -1.39 -15.58
C LYS A 67 -2.47 -0.70 -14.24
N TYR A 68 -2.44 0.63 -14.26
CA TYR A 68 -2.68 1.51 -13.13
C TYR A 68 -4.00 2.24 -13.34
N VAL A 69 -4.93 2.11 -12.41
CA VAL A 69 -6.27 2.71 -12.48
C VAL A 69 -6.45 3.64 -11.29
N LEU A 70 -6.76 4.91 -11.53
CA LEU A 70 -7.15 5.83 -10.47
C LEU A 70 -8.58 5.49 -10.03
N ILE A 71 -8.74 5.07 -8.78
CA ILE A 71 -10.04 4.73 -8.19
C ILE A 71 -10.71 5.97 -7.58
N GLY A 72 -9.90 6.95 -7.18
CA GLY A 72 -10.37 8.21 -6.61
C GLY A 72 -9.40 8.77 -5.58
N LYS A 73 -9.85 9.78 -4.84
CA LYS A 73 -9.11 10.38 -3.73
C LYS A 73 -9.80 10.03 -2.42
N GLN A 74 -9.08 9.42 -1.50
CA GLN A 74 -9.57 9.20 -0.14
C GLN A 74 -9.50 10.53 0.63
N SER A 75 -10.54 10.82 1.39
CA SER A 75 -10.60 11.97 2.30
C SER A 75 -9.62 11.82 3.47
N THR A 76 -9.35 10.58 3.87
CA THR A 76 -8.34 10.21 4.85
C THR A 76 -7.08 9.75 4.15
N HIS A 77 -5.93 10.33 4.51
CA HIS A 77 -4.65 9.82 4.05
C HIS A 77 -4.52 8.38 4.56
N PRO A 78 -4.26 7.37 3.71
CA PRO A 78 -3.84 6.09 4.22
C PRO A 78 -2.54 6.38 4.97
N GLN A 79 -2.59 6.38 6.31
CA GLN A 79 -1.36 6.30 7.04
C GLN A 79 -0.76 4.96 6.62
N ASN A 80 0.34 5.01 5.86
CA ASN A 80 1.24 3.87 5.75
C ASN A 80 1.88 3.67 7.13
N GLN A 81 1.06 3.34 8.13
CA GLN A 81 1.53 2.87 9.41
C GLN A 81 2.25 1.55 9.12
N PRO A 82 3.54 1.46 9.44
CA PRO A 82 4.26 0.21 9.51
C PRO A 82 3.41 -0.86 10.19
N ILE A 83 3.50 -2.10 9.72
CA ILE A 83 2.79 -3.24 10.33
C ILE A 83 3.06 -3.31 11.83
N LEU A 84 4.28 -3.01 12.27
CA LEU A 84 4.63 -2.95 13.69
C LEU A 84 3.79 -1.92 14.46
N GLU A 85 3.57 -0.73 13.91
CA GLU A 85 2.73 0.29 14.55
C GLU A 85 1.28 -0.17 14.64
N LYS A 86 0.76 -0.85 13.60
CA LYS A 86 -0.58 -1.44 13.65
C LYS A 86 -0.70 -2.53 14.71
N VAL A 87 0.32 -3.38 14.86
CA VAL A 87 0.36 -4.41 15.90
C VAL A 87 0.38 -3.76 17.29
N ILE A 88 1.24 -2.76 17.51
CA ILE A 88 1.33 -2.06 18.81
C ILE A 88 0.01 -1.37 19.13
N GLN A 89 -0.57 -0.65 18.18
CA GLN A 89 -1.85 0.04 18.36
C GLN A 89 -2.97 -0.95 18.72
N GLU A 90 -3.03 -2.09 18.04
CA GLU A 90 -4.01 -3.13 18.33
C GLU A 90 -3.84 -3.71 19.76
N ILE A 91 -2.60 -3.95 20.20
CA ILE A 91 -2.27 -4.43 21.56
C ILE A 91 -2.72 -3.42 22.61
N GLU A 92 -2.43 -2.13 22.42
CA GLU A 92 -2.79 -1.07 23.37
C GLU A 92 -4.30 -0.86 23.45
N GLU A 93 -4.97 -0.77 22.29
CA GLU A 93 -6.39 -0.40 22.22
C GLU A 93 -7.33 -1.56 22.60
N ASN A 94 -6.96 -2.80 22.29
CA ASN A 94 -7.88 -3.95 22.38
C ASN A 94 -7.43 -5.03 23.35
N TYR A 95 -6.15 -5.07 23.73
CA TYR A 95 -5.59 -6.10 24.62
C TYR A 95 -4.98 -5.51 25.92
N GLY A 96 -5.13 -4.20 26.16
CA GLY A 96 -4.68 -3.58 27.40
C GLY A 96 -3.16 -3.56 27.57
N GLY A 97 -2.40 -3.55 26.47
CA GLY A 97 -0.95 -3.39 26.49
C GLY A 97 -0.13 -4.67 26.68
N SER A 98 -0.78 -5.84 26.83
CA SER A 98 -0.09 -7.12 26.98
C SER A 98 -0.83 -8.25 26.26
N VAL A 99 -0.08 -9.14 25.59
CA VAL A 99 -0.62 -10.25 24.82
C VAL A 99 0.25 -11.50 24.97
N ASP A 100 -0.38 -12.66 24.87
CA ASP A 100 0.33 -13.94 24.73
C ASP A 100 0.69 -14.25 23.26
N ALA A 101 1.36 -15.38 23.04
CA ALA A 101 1.85 -15.77 21.71
C ALA A 101 0.72 -16.12 20.72
N LEU A 102 -0.42 -16.64 21.18
CA LEU A 102 -1.57 -16.97 20.34
C LEU A 102 -2.34 -15.70 19.98
N GLU A 103 -2.52 -14.80 20.95
CA GLU A 103 -3.13 -13.48 20.74
C GLU A 103 -2.30 -12.64 19.77
N LEU A 104 -0.98 -12.67 19.88
CA LEU A 104 -0.09 -11.96 18.94
C LEU A 104 -0.20 -12.51 17.50
N LEU A 105 -0.39 -13.82 17.33
CA LEU A 105 -0.63 -14.42 16.01
C LEU A 105 -1.95 -13.92 15.42
N ASP A 106 -3.01 -13.85 16.22
CA ASP A 106 -4.32 -13.35 15.80
C ASP A 106 -4.26 -11.88 15.40
N ILE A 107 -3.54 -11.06 16.17
CA ILE A 107 -3.29 -9.66 15.86
C ILE A 107 -2.50 -9.53 14.55
N ALA A 108 -1.44 -10.32 14.37
CA ALA A 108 -0.62 -10.30 13.17
C ALA A 108 -1.44 -10.64 11.91
N GLU A 109 -2.32 -11.65 11.99
CA GLU A 109 -3.26 -11.97 10.89
C GLU A 109 -4.26 -10.83 10.66
N LYS A 110 -4.86 -10.27 11.72
CA LYS A 110 -5.84 -9.17 11.64
C LYS A 110 -5.29 -7.92 10.95
N VAL A 111 -4.04 -7.55 11.25
CA VAL A 111 -3.41 -6.35 10.65
C VAL A 111 -2.81 -6.61 9.26
N GLY A 112 -2.92 -7.84 8.75
CA GLY A 112 -2.44 -8.25 7.43
C GLY A 112 -0.93 -8.47 7.35
N ALA A 113 -0.28 -8.87 8.44
CA ALA A 113 1.13 -9.23 8.45
C ALA A 113 1.37 -10.58 7.77
N ASN A 114 2.51 -10.72 7.08
CA ASN A 114 2.95 -12.00 6.55
C ASN A 114 3.70 -12.78 7.66
N ILE A 115 3.11 -13.88 8.13
CA ILE A 115 3.70 -14.74 9.15
C ILE A 115 4.51 -15.86 8.48
N SER A 116 5.79 -15.99 8.84
CA SER A 116 6.66 -17.07 8.36
C SER A 116 7.24 -17.85 9.54
N TYR A 117 7.23 -19.18 9.45
CA TYR A 117 7.71 -20.07 10.50
C TYR A 117 9.11 -20.56 10.16
N LYS A 118 10.06 -20.42 11.08
CA LYS A 118 11.43 -20.91 10.89
C LYS A 118 11.60 -22.27 11.57
N GLY A 119 11.66 -23.34 10.78
CA GLY A 119 12.03 -24.68 11.26
C GLY A 119 10.96 -25.43 12.08
N VAL A 120 9.70 -25.00 12.05
CA VAL A 120 8.59 -25.64 12.79
C VAL A 120 7.32 -25.67 11.93
N ALA A 121 6.50 -26.71 12.12
CA ALA A 121 5.22 -26.86 11.43
C ALA A 121 4.23 -25.77 11.87
N LYS A 122 3.39 -25.31 10.94
CA LYS A 122 2.33 -24.31 11.18
C LYS A 122 1.44 -24.79 12.33
N VAL A 123 1.32 -24.00 13.40
CA VAL A 123 0.40 -24.28 14.51
C VAL A 123 -1.02 -24.21 13.93
N LYS A 124 -1.74 -25.34 13.92
CA LYS A 124 -3.14 -25.40 13.54
C LYS A 124 -3.96 -25.06 14.78
N LYS A 125 -4.86 -24.07 14.69
CA LYS A 125 -5.93 -23.89 15.67
C LYS A 125 -6.85 -25.10 15.60
N GLU A 126 -6.93 -25.89 16.66
CA GLU A 126 -8.06 -26.79 16.88
C GLU A 126 -9.22 -25.92 17.35
N VAL A 127 -10.23 -25.79 16.50
CA VAL A 127 -11.51 -25.20 16.89
C VAL A 127 -12.25 -26.28 17.67
N ASN A 128 -12.17 -26.22 19.00
CA ASN A 128 -13.10 -26.97 19.85
C ASN A 128 -14.43 -26.22 19.86
N ASP A 129 -15.32 -26.59 18.94
CA ASP A 129 -16.74 -26.29 19.07
C ASP A 129 -17.33 -27.15 20.20
N GLU A 130 -17.12 -26.75 21.45
CA GLU A 130 -17.99 -27.19 22.54
C GLU A 130 -19.27 -26.37 22.54
N VAL A 131 -20.25 -26.80 21.73
CA VAL A 131 -21.63 -26.36 21.87
C VAL A 131 -22.28 -27.18 22.97
N LYS A 132 -22.58 -26.52 24.11
CA LYS A 132 -23.50 -26.99 25.14
C LYS A 132 -24.95 -26.86 24.71
#